data_AF-A0A4D4MI23-F1
#
_entry.id   AF-A0A4D4MI23-F1
#
_cell.length_a   1.000
_cell.length_b   1.000
_cell.length_c   1.000
_cell.angle_alpha   90.00
_cell.angle_beta   90.00
_cell.angle_gamma   90.00
#
_symmetry.space_group_name_H-M   'P 1'
#
loop_
_entity.id
_entity.type
_entity.pdbx_description
1 polymer ?
#
loop_
_entity_poly.entity_id
_entity_poly.type
_entity_poly.pdbx_seq_one_letter_code
_entity_poly.pdbx_strand_id
1 'polypeptide(L)'
;MTNVVVRNLNISKPLKPSDGITVQASTKVWIDHNSFSADRDHDKDYYDGLLDINHGSDYVTVSWNTFKDHYKGSLVGHSDNSASEDTGHLRVTYHHNHFSNVYSRIPSLRFGTGHFYDNYVVGAETAVHSRMGAQMLVENNVFSNTKVAVTTSRDSDVDGYANLRGNDLGTAATEISQVGTFTAPPYGYTAEPASTVVASVTSGAGAGKL
;
A
#
# COMPACT_ATOMS: atom_id res chain seq x y z
N MET A 1 13.60 10.40 10.92
CA MET A 1 14.92 9.87 10.47
C MET A 1 15.11 10.09 8.97
N THR A 2 16.32 9.95 8.43
CA THR A 2 16.54 9.98 6.97
C THR A 2 17.47 8.87 6.50
N ASN A 3 17.28 8.38 5.28
CA ASN A 3 18.15 7.39 4.63
C ASN A 3 18.21 6.06 5.41
N VAL A 4 17.06 5.40 5.52
CA VAL A 4 16.91 4.13 6.23
C VAL A 4 16.50 3.04 5.25
N VAL A 5 17.14 1.89 5.34
CA VAL A 5 16.76 0.68 4.59
C VAL A 5 16.39 -0.41 5.59
N VAL A 6 15.20 -0.98 5.45
CA VAL A 6 14.76 -2.17 6.18
C VAL A 6 14.52 -3.28 5.18
N ARG A 7 15.34 -4.33 5.24
CA ARG A 7 15.39 -5.33 4.19
C ARG A 7 15.57 -6.74 4.74
N ASN A 8 14.91 -7.70 4.11
CA ASN A 8 15.13 -9.14 4.33
C ASN A 8 14.77 -9.64 5.74
N LEU A 9 13.72 -9.06 6.35
CA LEU A 9 13.23 -9.48 7.67
C LEU A 9 11.93 -10.28 7.55
N ASN A 10 11.74 -11.23 8.49
CA ASN A 10 10.45 -11.84 8.75
C ASN A 10 9.85 -11.18 10.00
N ILE A 11 8.70 -10.53 9.85
CA ILE A 11 8.04 -9.75 10.89
C ILE A 11 6.60 -10.25 11.00
N SER A 12 6.16 -10.67 12.18
CA SER A 12 4.83 -11.26 12.31
C SER A 12 4.13 -10.94 13.62
N LYS A 13 2.79 -11.03 13.55
CA LYS A 13 1.87 -10.91 14.68
C LYS A 13 2.09 -9.65 15.54
N PRO A 14 2.07 -8.45 14.94
CA PRO A 14 2.25 -7.20 15.67
C PRO A 14 1.01 -6.94 16.55
N LEU A 15 1.12 -7.31 17.83
CA LEU A 15 0.04 -7.12 18.79
C LEU A 15 -0.19 -5.63 19.02
N LYS A 16 -1.47 -5.22 18.94
CA LYS A 16 -1.86 -3.84 19.22
C LYS A 16 -1.32 -3.40 20.59
N PRO A 17 -0.76 -2.18 20.72
CA PRO A 17 -0.80 -1.07 19.77
C PRO A 17 0.42 -0.98 18.83
N SER A 18 1.21 -2.06 18.69
CA SER A 18 2.38 -2.03 17.82
C SER A 18 2.02 -2.42 16.39
N ASP A 19 2.68 -1.80 15.43
CA ASP A 19 2.70 -2.25 14.03
C ASP A 19 3.89 -3.18 13.79
N GLY A 20 3.89 -3.87 12.64
CA GLY A 20 5.06 -4.64 12.19
C GLY A 20 6.26 -3.71 11.94
N ILE A 21 6.03 -2.63 11.18
CA ILE A 21 6.93 -1.49 11.05
C ILE A 21 6.09 -0.22 11.05
N THR A 22 6.56 0.81 11.76
CA THR A 22 6.02 2.16 11.63
C THR A 22 7.11 3.13 11.17
N VAL A 23 6.84 3.84 10.07
CA VAL A 23 7.65 4.94 9.57
C VAL A 23 6.99 6.26 9.98
N GLN A 24 7.55 6.91 10.98
CA GLN A 24 7.03 8.18 11.52
C GLN A 24 8.05 9.30 11.37
N ALA A 25 7.61 10.50 11.01
CA ALA A 25 8.45 11.70 10.87
C ALA A 25 9.81 11.42 10.20
N SER A 26 9.77 10.67 9.10
CA SER A 26 10.97 10.13 8.46
C SER A 26 10.93 10.27 6.94
N THR A 27 12.11 10.44 6.33
CA THR A 27 12.23 10.64 4.89
C THR A 27 13.26 9.72 4.24
N LYS A 28 13.09 9.39 2.96
CA LYS A 28 14.01 8.51 2.22
C LYS A 28 14.17 7.16 2.93
N VAL A 29 13.05 6.44 3.01
CA VAL A 29 12.98 5.13 3.66
C VAL A 29 12.67 4.08 2.59
N TRP A 30 13.41 2.97 2.62
CA TRP A 30 13.20 1.84 1.71
C TRP A 30 12.88 0.58 2.51
N ILE A 31 11.66 0.08 2.36
CA ILE A 31 11.16 -1.15 2.97
C ILE A 31 11.12 -2.20 1.86
N ASP A 32 12.10 -3.10 1.83
CA ASP A 32 12.34 -3.98 0.68
C ASP A 32 12.48 -5.45 1.05
N HIS A 33 11.92 -6.37 0.26
CA HIS A 33 12.13 -7.83 0.46
C HIS A 33 11.88 -8.33 1.89
N ASN A 34 10.90 -7.78 2.59
CA ASN A 34 10.48 -8.27 3.90
C ASN A 34 9.26 -9.19 3.77
N SER A 35 9.04 -10.03 4.77
CA SER A 35 7.85 -10.86 4.90
C SER A 35 7.06 -10.45 6.14
N PHE A 36 5.87 -9.89 5.93
CA PHE A 36 4.93 -9.47 6.95
C PHE A 36 3.77 -10.47 7.04
N SER A 37 3.42 -10.92 8.24
CA SER A 37 2.26 -11.81 8.44
C SER A 37 1.58 -11.68 9.79
N ALA A 38 0.33 -12.11 9.87
CA ALA A 38 -0.38 -12.29 11.13
C ALA A 38 -1.27 -13.55 11.07
N ASP A 39 -2.48 -13.46 11.61
CA ASP A 39 -3.59 -14.37 11.40
C ASP A 39 -4.91 -13.58 11.40
N ARG A 40 -6.00 -14.20 10.94
CA ARG A 40 -7.35 -13.61 10.90
C ARG A 40 -8.34 -14.31 11.85
N ASP A 41 -7.83 -15.07 12.81
CA ASP A 41 -8.61 -15.90 13.74
C ASP A 41 -9.20 -15.10 14.92
N HIS A 42 -8.95 -13.78 14.91
CA HIS A 42 -9.39 -12.82 15.89
C HIS A 42 -10.15 -11.68 15.21
N ASP A 43 -10.67 -10.73 15.99
CA ASP A 43 -11.23 -9.51 15.43
C ASP A 43 -10.13 -8.62 14.80
N LYS A 44 -10.56 -7.67 13.97
CA LYS A 44 -9.69 -6.80 13.19
C LYS A 44 -8.74 -5.91 14.00
N ASP A 45 -8.98 -5.74 15.30
CA ASP A 45 -8.22 -4.85 16.17
C ASP A 45 -7.39 -5.59 17.24
N TYR A 46 -7.30 -6.92 17.16
CA TYR A 46 -6.36 -7.70 17.98
C TYR A 46 -4.89 -7.37 17.63
N TYR A 47 -4.59 -7.34 16.33
CA TYR A 47 -3.33 -6.84 15.78
C TYR A 47 -3.52 -5.43 15.20
N ASP A 48 -2.44 -4.65 15.06
CA ASP A 48 -2.50 -3.34 14.39
C ASP A 48 -2.07 -3.37 12.90
N GLY A 49 -1.29 -2.43 12.37
CA GLY A 49 -0.84 -2.44 10.98
C GLY A 49 0.33 -3.39 10.75
N LEU A 50 0.50 -3.92 9.53
CA LEU A 50 1.79 -4.56 9.17
C LEU A 50 2.85 -3.52 8.83
N LEU A 51 2.47 -2.46 8.11
CA LEU A 51 3.35 -1.35 7.75
C LEU A 51 2.61 -0.02 7.73
N ASP A 52 2.86 0.84 8.71
CA ASP A 52 2.22 2.15 8.79
C ASP A 52 3.22 3.27 8.51
N ILE A 53 2.81 4.27 7.73
CA ILE A 53 3.61 5.43 7.32
C ILE A 53 2.83 6.69 7.65
N ASN A 54 3.30 7.51 8.60
CA ASN A 54 2.51 8.64 9.09
C ASN A 54 3.39 9.80 9.62
N HIS A 55 2.74 10.81 10.17
CA HIS A 55 3.35 11.99 10.78
C HIS A 55 4.34 12.69 9.84
N GLY A 56 3.87 13.06 8.65
CA GLY A 56 4.66 13.79 7.66
C GLY A 56 5.83 12.99 7.05
N SER A 57 5.83 11.66 7.18
CA SER A 57 6.84 10.81 6.53
C SER A 57 6.78 10.95 5.01
N ASP A 58 7.93 10.81 4.33
CA ASP A 58 7.99 11.25 2.94
C ASP A 58 9.09 10.58 2.10
N TYR A 59 8.83 10.38 0.81
CA TYR A 59 9.71 9.62 -0.08
C TYR A 59 10.00 8.22 0.46
N VAL A 60 8.94 7.43 0.66
CA VAL A 60 9.03 6.05 1.13
C VAL A 60 8.75 5.10 -0.02
N THR A 61 9.65 4.13 -0.23
CA THR A 61 9.44 3.03 -1.19
C THR A 61 9.21 1.73 -0.43
N VAL A 62 8.16 1.02 -0.79
CA VAL A 62 7.78 -0.30 -0.28
C VAL A 62 7.82 -1.26 -1.44
N SER A 63 8.83 -2.11 -1.51
CA SER A 63 9.04 -2.97 -2.69
C SER A 63 9.34 -4.41 -2.38
N TRP A 64 8.88 -5.32 -3.24
CA TRP A 64 9.22 -6.74 -3.15
C TRP A 64 8.90 -7.39 -1.79
N ASN A 65 7.97 -6.84 -1.02
CA ASN A 65 7.57 -7.42 0.26
C ASN A 65 6.42 -8.41 0.08
N THR A 66 6.27 -9.33 1.02
CA THR A 66 5.02 -10.11 1.16
C THR A 66 4.23 -9.62 2.36
N PHE A 67 2.92 -9.50 2.22
CA PHE A 67 1.97 -9.19 3.29
C PHE A 67 0.90 -10.28 3.29
N LYS A 68 0.72 -10.96 4.43
CA LYS A 68 -0.13 -12.16 4.50
C LYS A 68 -1.04 -12.19 5.70
N ASP A 69 -2.25 -12.73 5.47
CA ASP A 69 -3.17 -13.20 6.51
C ASP A 69 -3.45 -12.17 7.59
N HIS A 70 -3.95 -10.99 7.19
CA HIS A 70 -4.11 -9.88 8.12
C HIS A 70 -5.28 -8.95 7.77
N TYR A 71 -5.76 -8.17 8.74
CA TYR A 71 -6.87 -7.24 8.52
C TYR A 71 -6.43 -5.87 7.96
N LYS A 72 -5.30 -5.34 8.41
CA LYS A 72 -4.84 -3.95 8.15
C LYS A 72 -3.44 -3.96 7.53
N GLY A 73 -3.38 -4.00 6.19
CA GLY A 73 -2.11 -4.13 5.46
C GLY A 73 -1.13 -2.98 5.72
N SER A 74 -1.43 -1.81 5.16
CA SER A 74 -0.57 -0.64 5.26
C SER A 74 -1.36 0.67 5.27
N LEU A 75 -1.20 1.46 6.33
CA LEU A 75 -1.76 2.81 6.45
C LEU A 75 -0.75 3.86 5.98
N VAL A 76 -1.22 4.88 5.27
CA VAL A 76 -0.45 6.08 4.94
C VAL A 76 -1.26 7.32 5.32
N GLY A 77 -0.85 8.01 6.39
CA GLY A 77 -1.60 9.11 7.02
C GLY A 77 -2.67 8.60 7.99
N HIS A 78 -2.48 8.87 9.29
CA HIS A 78 -3.19 8.13 10.34
C HIS A 78 -4.59 8.68 10.67
N SER A 79 -4.87 9.94 10.37
CA SER A 79 -6.09 10.64 10.78
C SER A 79 -6.55 11.66 9.74
N ASP A 80 -7.86 11.84 9.58
CA ASP A 80 -8.45 12.92 8.76
C ASP A 80 -8.11 14.32 9.33
N ASN A 81 -7.75 14.40 10.62
CA ASN A 81 -7.39 15.64 11.31
C ASN A 81 -5.89 15.98 11.24
N SER A 82 -5.09 15.18 10.53
CA SER A 82 -3.63 15.37 10.41
C SER A 82 -3.22 16.27 9.23
N ALA A 83 -4.16 16.99 8.62
CA ALA A 83 -3.89 17.81 7.44
C ALA A 83 -2.72 18.79 7.64
N SER A 84 -2.56 19.38 8.84
CA SER A 84 -1.47 20.33 9.14
C SER A 84 -0.07 19.71 9.12
N GLU A 85 0.05 18.41 9.39
CA GLU A 85 1.33 17.70 9.39
C GLU A 85 1.58 16.91 8.10
N ASP A 86 0.52 16.38 7.47
CA ASP A 86 0.64 15.41 6.37
C ASP A 86 0.51 16.07 4.97
N THR A 87 -0.14 17.24 4.86
CA THR A 87 -0.31 17.91 3.56
C THR A 87 1.05 18.34 3.00
N GLY A 88 1.34 17.94 1.77
CA GLY A 88 2.64 18.19 1.12
C GLY A 88 3.69 17.11 1.38
N HIS A 89 3.35 16.10 2.19
CA HIS A 89 4.18 14.93 2.51
C HIS A 89 3.52 13.63 2.03
N LEU A 90 3.91 12.49 2.60
CA LEU A 90 3.37 11.16 2.30
C LEU A 90 3.48 10.77 0.82
N ARG A 91 4.61 11.09 0.18
CA ARG A 91 4.93 10.59 -1.16
C ARG A 91 5.45 9.17 -1.06
N VAL A 92 4.64 8.22 -1.49
CA VAL A 92 4.89 6.79 -1.32
C VAL A 92 4.88 6.06 -2.65
N THR A 93 5.73 5.04 -2.76
CA THR A 93 5.75 4.12 -3.90
C THR A 93 5.64 2.70 -3.41
N TYR A 94 4.71 1.93 -3.95
CA TYR A 94 4.54 0.51 -3.67
C TYR A 94 4.72 -0.26 -4.96
N HIS A 95 5.70 -1.15 -5.02
CA HIS A 95 5.84 -2.00 -6.22
C HIS A 95 6.33 -3.40 -5.99
N HIS A 96 5.89 -4.32 -6.86
CA HIS A 96 6.28 -5.72 -6.80
C HIS A 96 6.00 -6.39 -5.44
N ASN A 97 5.06 -5.87 -4.66
CA ASN A 97 4.65 -6.49 -3.41
C ASN A 97 3.58 -7.55 -3.65
N HIS A 98 3.58 -8.58 -2.81
CA HIS A 98 2.56 -9.61 -2.78
C HIS A 98 1.65 -9.42 -1.57
N PHE A 99 0.41 -9.00 -1.78
CA PHE A 99 -0.62 -8.94 -0.74
C PHE A 99 -1.55 -10.14 -0.90
N SER A 100 -1.48 -11.09 0.04
CA SER A 100 -2.27 -12.33 -0.02
C SER A 100 -3.13 -12.46 1.23
N ASN A 101 -4.45 -12.55 1.06
CA ASN A 101 -5.41 -12.64 2.16
C ASN A 101 -5.27 -11.48 3.18
N VAL A 102 -4.99 -10.28 2.65
CA VAL A 102 -5.00 -9.03 3.43
C VAL A 102 -6.36 -8.36 3.21
N TYR A 103 -7.11 -8.12 4.28
CA TYR A 103 -8.52 -7.70 4.18
C TYR A 103 -8.68 -6.29 3.61
N SER A 104 -7.89 -5.32 4.12
CA SER A 104 -8.01 -3.90 3.76
C SER A 104 -6.68 -3.16 3.89
N ARG A 105 -6.67 -1.90 3.43
CA ARG A 105 -5.53 -0.96 3.48
C ARG A 105 -4.35 -1.48 2.65
N ILE A 106 -4.47 -1.45 1.32
CA ILE A 106 -3.43 -1.93 0.40
C ILE A 106 -3.08 -0.88 -0.67
N PRO A 107 -2.41 0.22 -0.32
CA PRO A 107 -2.41 0.86 0.99
C PRO A 107 -3.69 1.67 1.21
N SER A 108 -3.83 2.27 2.39
CA SER A 108 -4.85 3.30 2.64
C SER A 108 -4.21 4.67 2.82
N LEU A 109 -4.26 5.51 1.78
CA LEU A 109 -3.57 6.80 1.70
C LEU A 109 -4.51 7.97 2.00
N ARG A 110 -4.03 8.91 2.81
CA ARG A 110 -4.61 10.24 3.02
C ARG A 110 -3.63 11.34 2.61
N PHE A 111 -4.16 12.46 2.10
CA PHE A 111 -3.47 13.73 1.74
C PHE A 111 -2.34 13.66 0.69
N GLY A 112 -1.50 12.64 0.73
CA GLY A 112 -0.28 12.52 -0.06
C GLY A 112 -0.48 12.04 -1.50
N THR A 113 0.62 11.56 -2.08
CA THR A 113 0.65 11.03 -3.45
C THR A 113 1.24 9.64 -3.45
N GLY A 114 0.52 8.67 -4.01
CA GLY A 114 0.95 7.28 -4.07
C GLY A 114 1.06 6.76 -5.49
N HIS A 115 2.17 6.08 -5.78
CA HIS A 115 2.33 5.29 -6.99
C HIS A 115 2.33 3.82 -6.61
N PHE A 116 1.28 3.10 -7.01
CA PHE A 116 1.07 1.69 -6.72
C PHE A 116 1.17 0.92 -8.03
N TYR A 117 2.32 0.28 -8.30
CA TYR A 117 2.55 -0.39 -9.58
C TYR A 117 3.13 -1.80 -9.47
N ASP A 118 2.81 -2.67 -10.42
CA ASP A 118 3.31 -4.06 -10.49
C ASP A 118 3.12 -4.87 -9.18
N ASN A 119 2.09 -4.58 -8.38
CA ASN A 119 1.78 -5.37 -7.19
C ASN A 119 0.80 -6.49 -7.54
N TYR A 120 0.91 -7.62 -6.82
CA TYR A 120 -0.07 -8.69 -6.88
C TYR A 120 -0.92 -8.70 -5.60
N VAL A 121 -2.22 -8.46 -5.76
CA VAL A 121 -3.20 -8.44 -4.66
C VAL A 121 -4.18 -9.59 -4.85
N VAL A 122 -4.25 -10.47 -3.87
CA VAL A 122 -5.15 -11.63 -3.90
C VAL A 122 -5.96 -11.78 -2.61
N GLY A 123 -7.29 -11.91 -2.74
CA GLY A 123 -8.18 -12.20 -1.63
C GLY A 123 -8.53 -11.02 -0.72
N ALA A 124 -8.47 -9.78 -1.22
CA ALA A 124 -8.79 -8.59 -0.44
C ALA A 124 -10.29 -8.23 -0.47
N GLU A 125 -10.82 -7.69 0.63
CA GLU A 125 -12.16 -7.07 0.62
C GLU A 125 -12.07 -5.71 -0.09
N THR A 126 -11.10 -4.90 0.30
CA THR A 126 -10.78 -3.63 -0.36
C THR A 126 -9.26 -3.48 -0.44
N ALA A 127 -8.72 -2.98 -1.54
CA ALA A 127 -7.28 -2.81 -1.70
C ALA A 127 -6.85 -1.35 -1.55
N VAL A 128 -6.70 -0.61 -2.65
CA VAL A 128 -6.17 0.77 -2.63
C VAL A 128 -7.26 1.73 -2.17
N HIS A 129 -7.00 2.47 -1.09
CA HIS A 129 -7.86 3.60 -0.70
C HIS A 129 -7.13 4.91 -0.93
N SER A 130 -7.77 5.84 -1.64
CA SER A 130 -7.30 7.22 -1.80
C SER A 130 -8.30 8.15 -1.12
N ARG A 131 -7.90 8.86 -0.07
CA ARG A 131 -8.81 9.61 0.81
C ARG A 131 -8.23 10.98 1.13
N MET A 132 -9.07 11.88 1.65
CA MET A 132 -8.66 13.21 2.10
C MET A 132 -7.85 13.98 1.04
N GLY A 133 -8.33 13.96 -0.21
CA GLY A 133 -7.67 14.64 -1.34
C GLY A 133 -6.39 13.97 -1.86
N ALA A 134 -6.03 12.78 -1.36
CA ALA A 134 -4.87 12.02 -1.84
C ALA A 134 -4.93 11.76 -3.36
N GLN A 135 -3.76 11.60 -3.98
CA GLN A 135 -3.61 11.32 -5.41
C GLN A 135 -2.97 9.95 -5.62
N MET A 136 -3.70 9.01 -6.23
CA MET A 136 -3.16 7.67 -6.52
C MET A 136 -2.98 7.45 -8.03
N LEU A 137 -1.82 6.94 -8.42
CA LEU A 137 -1.63 6.28 -9.72
C LEU A 137 -1.51 4.78 -9.46
N VAL A 138 -2.46 4.01 -10.01
CA VAL A 138 -2.55 2.56 -9.89
C VAL A 138 -2.23 1.95 -11.26
N GLU A 139 -1.03 1.42 -11.41
CA GLU A 139 -0.45 1.03 -12.72
C GLU A 139 -0.06 -0.46 -12.77
N ASN A 140 -0.51 -1.18 -13.80
CA ASN A 140 -0.04 -2.55 -14.11
C ASN A 140 -0.13 -3.57 -12.96
N ASN A 141 -0.97 -3.35 -11.95
CA ASN A 141 -1.16 -4.32 -10.87
C ASN A 141 -2.09 -5.45 -11.28
N VAL A 142 -2.02 -6.57 -10.57
CA VAL A 142 -2.94 -7.70 -10.73
C VAL A 142 -3.79 -7.86 -9.47
N PHE A 143 -5.10 -7.85 -9.64
CA PHE A 143 -6.09 -8.09 -8.59
C PHE A 143 -6.84 -9.39 -8.87
N SER A 144 -6.71 -10.36 -7.96
CA SER A 144 -7.39 -11.65 -8.07
C SER A 144 -8.23 -11.90 -6.82
N ASN A 145 -9.44 -12.45 -6.96
CA ASN A 145 -10.35 -12.68 -5.83
C ASN A 145 -10.49 -11.47 -4.87
N THR A 146 -10.36 -10.26 -5.41
CA THR A 146 -10.44 -9.00 -4.67
C THR A 146 -11.79 -8.37 -4.95
N LYS A 147 -12.53 -7.91 -3.94
CA LYS A 147 -13.87 -7.34 -4.18
C LYS A 147 -13.80 -5.91 -4.71
N VAL A 148 -12.98 -5.05 -4.10
CA VAL A 148 -12.78 -3.67 -4.55
C VAL A 148 -11.28 -3.39 -4.69
N ALA A 149 -10.81 -3.19 -5.92
CA ALA A 149 -9.39 -2.93 -6.19
C ALA A 149 -8.99 -1.50 -5.78
N VAL A 150 -9.85 -0.52 -6.05
CA VAL A 150 -9.59 0.89 -5.77
C VAL A 150 -10.89 1.55 -5.29
N THR A 151 -10.79 2.34 -4.22
CA THR A 151 -11.90 3.17 -3.71
C THR A 151 -11.40 4.56 -3.33
N THR A 152 -12.18 5.59 -3.67
CA THR A 152 -11.86 6.98 -3.32
C THR A 152 -12.88 7.62 -2.38
N SER A 153 -13.98 6.94 -2.08
CA SER A 153 -15.17 7.52 -1.42
C SER A 153 -15.62 6.71 -0.21
N ARG A 154 -14.67 6.17 0.56
CA ARG A 154 -14.90 5.38 1.77
C ARG A 154 -14.07 5.92 2.94
N ASP A 155 -14.59 5.70 4.14
CA ASP A 155 -13.85 5.76 5.42
C ASP A 155 -13.20 7.11 5.78
N SER A 156 -13.55 8.20 5.08
CA SER A 156 -13.09 9.57 5.33
C SER A 156 -14.10 10.60 4.86
N ASP A 157 -14.03 11.82 5.42
CA ASP A 157 -14.99 12.91 5.14
C ASP A 157 -14.83 13.51 3.73
N VAL A 158 -13.64 13.39 3.14
CA VAL A 158 -13.31 13.92 1.82
C VAL A 158 -12.74 12.81 0.96
N ASP A 159 -13.28 12.70 -0.25
CA ASP A 159 -12.81 11.75 -1.25
C ASP A 159 -11.37 12.04 -1.68
N GLY A 160 -10.63 10.99 -2.05
CA GLY A 160 -9.38 11.14 -2.79
C GLY A 160 -9.60 11.11 -4.30
N TYR A 161 -8.49 10.88 -5.01
CA TYR A 161 -8.44 10.78 -6.46
C TYR A 161 -7.62 9.56 -6.86
N ALA A 162 -7.99 8.93 -7.98
CA ALA A 162 -7.22 7.81 -8.53
C ALA A 162 -7.20 7.82 -10.06
N ASN A 163 -6.05 7.50 -10.63
CA ASN A 163 -5.82 7.24 -12.04
C ASN A 163 -5.38 5.78 -12.22
N LEU A 164 -6.03 5.05 -13.13
CA LEU A 164 -5.73 3.64 -13.40
C LEU A 164 -5.16 3.49 -14.80
N ARG A 165 -4.13 2.65 -14.96
CA ARG A 165 -3.69 2.19 -16.29
C ARG A 165 -3.08 0.79 -16.25
N GLY A 166 -3.37 -0.02 -17.27
CA GLY A 166 -2.75 -1.32 -17.49
C GLY A 166 -2.97 -2.40 -16.41
N ASN A 167 -3.81 -2.15 -15.40
CA ASN A 167 -4.11 -3.15 -14.36
C ASN A 167 -4.94 -4.31 -14.91
N ASP A 168 -4.67 -5.52 -14.42
CA ASP A 168 -5.61 -6.64 -14.49
C ASP A 168 -6.49 -6.61 -13.23
N LEU A 169 -7.74 -6.17 -13.39
CA LEU A 169 -8.68 -6.05 -12.27
C LEU A 169 -9.35 -7.38 -11.92
N GLY A 170 -9.22 -8.42 -12.75
CA GLY A 170 -10.02 -9.64 -12.64
C GLY A 170 -11.52 -9.30 -12.55
N THR A 171 -12.15 -9.65 -11.43
CA THR A 171 -13.56 -9.34 -11.13
C THR A 171 -13.74 -8.20 -10.12
N ALA A 172 -12.66 -7.51 -9.73
CA ALA A 172 -12.71 -6.48 -8.71
C ALA A 172 -13.44 -5.23 -9.22
N ALA A 173 -14.26 -4.65 -8.35
CA ALA A 173 -14.87 -3.36 -8.61
C ALA A 173 -13.86 -2.21 -8.42
N THR A 174 -14.17 -1.07 -9.03
CA THR A 174 -13.49 0.21 -8.78
C THR A 174 -14.53 1.25 -8.41
N GLU A 175 -14.32 1.93 -7.30
CA GLU A 175 -15.21 2.95 -6.75
C GLU A 175 -14.49 4.29 -6.76
N ILE A 176 -14.32 4.85 -7.95
CA ILE A 176 -13.57 6.08 -8.17
C ILE A 176 -14.57 7.18 -8.47
N SER A 177 -14.78 8.08 -7.50
CA SER A 177 -15.67 9.23 -7.64
C SER A 177 -15.06 10.34 -8.52
N GLN A 178 -13.73 10.43 -8.58
CA GLN A 178 -13.01 11.44 -9.35
C GLN A 178 -11.58 11.01 -9.73
N VAL A 179 -11.15 11.43 -10.92
CA VAL A 179 -9.80 11.21 -11.45
C VAL A 179 -8.86 12.35 -11.05
N GLY A 180 -7.61 12.00 -10.76
CA GLY A 180 -6.61 12.93 -10.23
C GLY A 180 -5.69 13.54 -11.29
N THR A 181 -4.81 14.45 -10.87
CA THR A 181 -3.79 15.04 -11.76
C THR A 181 -2.48 14.25 -11.75
N PHE A 182 -2.28 13.34 -10.78
CA PHE A 182 -1.09 12.49 -10.72
C PHE A 182 -1.18 11.34 -11.73
N THR A 183 -0.65 11.58 -12.93
CA THR A 183 -0.68 10.63 -14.07
C THR A 183 0.70 10.09 -14.45
N ALA A 184 1.75 10.68 -13.89
CA ALA A 184 3.14 10.23 -14.03
C ALA A 184 3.94 10.59 -12.77
N PRO A 185 4.76 9.66 -12.24
CA PRO A 185 5.66 9.97 -11.15
C PRO A 185 6.84 10.84 -11.63
N PRO A 186 7.41 11.72 -10.78
CA PRO A 186 8.53 12.60 -11.12
C PRO A 186 9.89 11.89 -11.00
N TYR A 187 9.96 10.60 -11.32
CA TYR A 187 11.17 9.78 -11.22
C TYR A 187 11.20 8.71 -12.32
N GLY A 188 12.39 8.23 -12.66
CA GLY A 188 12.55 7.09 -13.57
C GLY A 188 12.18 5.77 -12.90
N TYR A 189 11.46 4.91 -13.61
CA TYR A 189 11.11 3.56 -13.18
C TYR A 189 10.83 2.69 -14.43
N THR A 190 10.73 1.38 -14.24
CA THR A 190 10.32 0.44 -15.28
C THR A 190 9.17 -0.37 -14.71
N ALA A 191 7.98 -0.22 -15.32
CA ALA A 191 6.86 -1.09 -15.02
C ALA A 191 6.85 -2.26 -16.00
N GLU A 192 6.61 -3.46 -15.49
CA GLU A 192 6.34 -4.63 -16.31
C GLU A 192 4.85 -4.67 -16.70
N PRO A 193 4.46 -5.37 -17.79
CA PRO A 193 3.04 -5.53 -18.08
C PRO A 193 2.36 -6.41 -17.01
N ALA A 194 1.10 -6.13 -16.67
CA ALA A 194 0.35 -6.90 -15.65
C ALA A 194 0.37 -8.42 -15.88
N SER A 195 0.50 -8.88 -17.14
CA SER A 195 0.61 -10.29 -17.49
C SER A 195 1.84 -11.01 -16.91
N THR A 196 2.91 -10.30 -16.56
CA THR A 196 4.13 -10.89 -15.96
C THR A 196 4.21 -10.72 -14.46
N VAL A 197 3.47 -9.75 -13.89
CA VAL A 197 3.51 -9.39 -12.46
C VAL A 197 3.31 -10.57 -11.53
N VAL A 198 2.33 -11.45 -11.78
CA VAL A 198 2.10 -12.61 -10.90
C VAL A 198 3.35 -13.50 -10.83
N ALA A 199 4.00 -13.77 -11.97
CA ALA A 199 5.19 -14.61 -12.02
C ALA A 199 6.39 -13.94 -11.35
N SER A 200 6.63 -12.67 -11.64
CA SER A 200 7.71 -11.87 -11.04
C SER A 200 7.54 -11.77 -9.52
N VAL A 201 6.37 -11.32 -9.06
CA VAL A 201 6.09 -11.11 -7.64
C VAL A 201 6.10 -12.40 -6.84
N THR A 202 5.49 -13.48 -7.32
CA THR A 202 5.48 -14.76 -6.57
C THR A 202 6.84 -15.43 -6.50
N SER A 203 7.75 -15.14 -7.42
CA SER A 203 9.13 -15.68 -7.41
C SER A 203 10.10 -14.82 -6.62
N GLY A 204 9.96 -13.49 -6.67
CA GLY A 204 10.92 -12.53 -6.11
C GLY A 204 10.51 -11.86 -4.79
N ALA A 205 9.24 -11.77 -4.44
CA ALA A 205 8.86 -11.04 -3.22
C ALA A 205 9.12 -11.83 -1.92
N GLY A 206 9.56 -11.12 -0.89
CA GLY A 206 9.70 -11.58 0.49
C GLY A 206 11.14 -11.80 0.94
N ALA A 207 11.29 -12.10 2.23
CA ALA A 207 12.58 -12.42 2.82
C ALA A 207 13.17 -13.70 2.19
N GLY A 208 14.49 -13.71 2.00
CA GLY A 208 15.25 -14.79 1.39
C GLY A 208 15.29 -14.78 -0.14
N LYS A 209 14.86 -13.68 -0.78
CA LYS A 209 14.74 -13.54 -2.25
C LYS A 209 15.59 -12.41 -2.86
N LEU A 210 16.61 -11.96 -2.13
CA LEU A 210 17.53 -10.90 -2.54
C LEU A 210 18.37 -11.23 -3.78
#